data_AF-A0A9D6KZV8-F1
#
_entry.id   AF-A0A9D6KZV8-F1
#
_cell.length_a   1.000
_cell.length_b   1.000
_cell.length_c   1.000
_cell.angle_alpha   90.00
_cell.angle_beta   90.00
_cell.angle_gamma   90.00
#
_symmetry.space_group_name_H-M   'P 1'
#
loop_
_entity.id
_entity.type
_entity.pdbx_description
1 polymer ?
#
loop_
_entity_poly.entity_id
_entity_poly.type
_entity_poly.pdbx_seq_one_letter_code
_entity_poly.pdbx_strand_id
1 'polypeptide(L)'
;MKVLRSLLSVAVLGSMIAFTGCGSKGGNQEPLSDKQLGLLSKTWKVKDVLLGGADSTSHWSNFKLTIAGTKGQPTSFTYTCTGRPPRSVWPASGTWTFGDGDPSTPDDPATQILRDDGAQITYTVDPASANLQLRFTFSGAGYTRVNNVSGAWTFDLIPN
;
A
#
# COMPACT_ATOMS: atom_id res chain seq x y z
N MET A 1 -82.06 11.06 10.64
CA MET A 1 -82.48 9.64 10.75
C MET A 1 -81.99 8.89 9.52
N LYS A 2 -81.42 7.68 9.74
CA LYS A 2 -81.32 6.56 8.78
C LYS A 2 -80.32 6.79 7.62
N VAL A 3 -79.04 6.41 7.73
CA VAL A 3 -78.43 5.06 7.67
C VAL A 3 -79.15 4.02 6.80
N LEU A 4 -78.54 3.64 5.66
CA LEU A 4 -78.54 2.30 5.02
C LEU A 4 -77.67 2.37 3.74
N ARG A 5 -76.45 1.80 3.67
CA ARG A 5 -76.03 0.39 3.49
C ARG A 5 -76.37 -0.23 2.12
N SER A 6 -75.35 -0.41 1.27
CA SER A 6 -74.99 -1.64 0.52
C SER A 6 -74.00 -1.25 -0.61
N LEU A 7 -72.74 -1.71 -0.70
CA LEU A 7 -72.12 -3.05 -0.79
C LEU A 7 -71.68 -3.38 -2.24
N LEU A 8 -70.46 -3.93 -2.35
CA LEU A 8 -69.71 -4.47 -3.51
C LEU A 8 -69.00 -3.44 -4.42
N SER A 9 -67.77 -3.63 -4.93
CA SER A 9 -66.67 -4.60 -4.75
C SER A 9 -65.49 -4.12 -5.64
N VAL A 10 -64.30 -4.70 -5.43
CA VAL A 10 -63.13 -4.73 -6.35
C VAL A 10 -62.20 -3.51 -6.29
N ALA A 11 -60.86 -3.57 -6.31
CA ALA A 11 -59.82 -4.49 -5.87
C ALA A 11 -58.47 -3.77 -6.14
N VAL A 12 -57.41 -4.22 -5.47
CA VAL A 12 -55.97 -4.09 -5.83
C VAL A 12 -55.30 -2.71 -5.67
N LEU A 13 -54.35 -2.60 -4.73
CA LEU A 13 -52.89 -2.63 -5.01
C LEU A 13 -52.09 -2.41 -3.72
N GLY A 14 -51.09 -3.28 -3.55
CA GLY A 14 -50.40 -3.57 -2.30
C GLY A 14 -49.62 -2.39 -1.71
N SER A 15 -49.72 -2.29 -0.39
CA SER A 15 -48.81 -1.50 0.45
C SER A 15 -47.43 -2.14 0.43
N MET A 16 -46.55 -1.58 -0.39
CA MET A 16 -45.15 -1.96 -0.46
C MET A 16 -44.44 -1.49 0.81
N ILE A 17 -44.08 -2.48 1.62
CA ILE A 17 -42.89 -2.63 2.49
C ILE A 17 -42.16 -1.33 2.85
N ALA A 18 -42.11 -1.10 4.16
CA ALA A 18 -41.23 -0.17 4.83
C ALA A 18 -39.78 -0.31 4.37
N PHE A 19 -39.24 0.73 3.73
CA PHE A 19 -37.84 1.06 3.90
C PHE A 19 -37.75 2.06 5.05
N THR A 20 -37.70 1.55 6.28
CA THR A 20 -36.90 2.21 7.32
C THR A 20 -35.45 2.16 6.85
N GLY A 21 -35.11 3.08 5.95
CA GLY A 21 -33.75 3.38 5.53
C GLY A 21 -33.01 3.89 6.75
N CYS A 22 -32.34 2.94 7.40
CA CYS A 22 -31.49 3.10 8.56
C CYS A 22 -30.66 4.38 8.46
N GLY A 23 -31.02 5.39 9.25
CA GLY A 23 -30.08 6.41 9.66
C GLY A 23 -28.97 5.75 10.45
N SER A 24 -27.83 5.50 9.81
CA SER A 24 -26.59 5.14 10.49
C SER A 24 -25.49 6.06 9.98
N LYS A 25 -25.16 7.01 10.85
CA LYS A 25 -24.00 7.90 10.88
C LYS A 25 -22.84 7.38 10.03
N GLY A 26 -22.58 8.07 8.91
CA GLY A 26 -21.36 7.90 8.13
C GLY A 26 -20.15 8.33 8.96
N GLY A 27 -19.51 7.36 9.61
CA GLY A 27 -18.12 7.52 10.01
C GLY A 27 -17.29 7.50 8.73
N ASN A 28 -16.60 8.60 8.44
CA ASN A 28 -15.69 8.69 7.30
C ASN A 28 -14.57 7.65 7.51
N GLN A 29 -14.68 6.47 6.90
CA GLN A 29 -13.68 5.42 7.03
C GLN A 29 -12.40 5.92 6.35
N GLU A 30 -11.30 5.96 7.09
CA GLU A 30 -10.00 6.37 6.54
C GLU A 30 -9.66 5.52 5.28
N PRO A 31 -9.27 6.15 4.16
CA PRO A 31 -8.86 5.45 2.95
C PRO A 31 -7.75 4.43 3.23
N LEU A 32 -7.77 3.31 2.52
CA LEU A 32 -6.77 2.24 2.69
C LEU A 32 -5.34 2.76 2.47
N SER A 33 -5.14 3.60 1.45
CA SER A 33 -3.86 4.23 1.15
C SER A 33 -3.35 5.11 2.29
N ASP A 34 -4.23 5.83 2.99
CA ASP A 34 -3.85 6.64 4.15
C ASP A 34 -3.45 5.78 5.36
N LYS A 35 -4.17 4.67 5.58
CA LYS A 35 -3.80 3.68 6.61
C LYS A 35 -2.41 3.10 6.33
N GLN A 36 -2.17 2.66 5.10
CA GLN A 36 -0.92 2.05 4.66
C GLN A 36 0.24 3.05 4.70
N LEU A 37 0.04 4.27 4.22
CA LEU A 37 1.01 5.35 4.32
C LEU A 37 1.35 5.66 5.79
N GLY A 38 0.37 5.64 6.68
CA GLY A 38 0.59 5.79 8.12
C GLY A 38 1.47 4.69 8.74
N LEU A 39 1.32 3.45 8.28
CA LEU A 39 2.16 2.33 8.72
C LEU A 39 3.59 2.43 8.16
N LEU A 40 3.72 2.85 6.90
CA LEU A 40 5.00 2.97 6.18
C LEU A 40 5.83 4.18 6.61
N SER A 41 5.20 5.29 7.00
CA SER A 41 5.85 6.59 7.25
C SER A 41 6.71 6.60 8.51
N LYS A 42 7.96 6.14 8.39
CA LYS A 42 9.00 6.12 9.43
C LYS A 42 10.36 5.78 8.83
N THR A 43 11.38 5.71 9.67
CA THR A 43 12.69 5.17 9.33
C THR A 43 12.77 3.68 9.66
N TRP A 44 13.26 2.92 8.69
CA TRP A 44 13.41 1.47 8.68
C TRP A 44 14.89 1.11 8.63
N LYS A 45 15.29 0.06 9.35
CA LYS A 45 16.62 -0.57 9.27
C LYS A 45 16.50 -2.02 8.85
N VAL A 46 17.58 -2.57 8.30
CA VAL A 46 17.63 -3.95 7.83
C VAL A 46 17.59 -4.94 8.99
N LYS A 47 16.76 -5.97 8.84
CA LYS A 47 16.83 -7.22 9.59
C LYS A 47 17.47 -8.32 8.74
N ASP A 48 16.99 -8.51 7.51
CA ASP A 48 17.49 -9.52 6.58
C ASP A 48 17.40 -9.01 5.13
N VAL A 49 18.32 -9.43 4.27
CA VAL A 49 18.34 -9.13 2.83
C VAL A 49 18.74 -10.36 2.04
N LEU A 50 17.90 -10.75 1.08
CA LEU A 50 18.15 -11.86 0.18
C LEU A 50 18.30 -11.38 -1.27
N LEU A 51 19.28 -11.94 -1.98
CA LEU A 51 19.45 -11.83 -3.43
C LEU A 51 19.32 -13.22 -4.06
N GLY A 52 18.27 -13.45 -4.84
CA GLY A 52 17.99 -14.76 -5.43
C GLY A 52 17.85 -15.88 -4.39
N GLY A 53 17.48 -15.54 -3.16
CA GLY A 53 17.38 -16.46 -2.02
C GLY A 53 18.68 -16.66 -1.22
N ALA A 54 19.81 -16.09 -1.65
CA ALA A 54 21.06 -16.12 -0.88
C ALA A 54 21.14 -14.90 0.05
N ASP A 55 21.66 -15.12 1.27
CA ASP A 55 21.88 -14.05 2.25
C ASP A 55 22.88 -13.00 1.74
N SER A 56 22.47 -11.73 1.80
CA SER A 56 23.24 -10.55 1.43
C SER A 56 23.32 -9.53 2.58
N THR A 57 22.76 -9.85 3.75
CA THR A 57 22.49 -8.91 4.86
C THR A 57 23.72 -8.14 5.33
N SER A 58 24.88 -8.80 5.37
CA SER A 58 26.13 -8.18 5.83
C SER A 58 26.51 -6.90 5.05
N HIS A 59 26.13 -6.81 3.77
CA HIS A 59 26.38 -5.63 2.94
C HIS A 59 25.46 -4.45 3.25
N TRP A 60 24.38 -4.66 4.00
CA TRP A 60 23.32 -3.69 4.25
C TRP A 60 23.18 -3.32 5.72
N SER A 61 24.15 -3.70 6.57
CA SER A 61 24.13 -3.46 8.02
C SER A 61 23.91 -2.00 8.44
N ASN A 62 24.36 -1.05 7.63
CA ASN A 62 24.18 0.39 7.89
C ASN A 62 22.99 1.01 7.14
N PHE A 63 22.30 0.25 6.30
CA PHE A 63 21.25 0.77 5.43
C PHE A 63 20.04 1.22 6.24
N LYS A 64 19.57 2.42 5.93
CA LYS A 64 18.30 2.94 6.45
C LYS A 64 17.45 3.48 5.31
N LEU A 65 16.16 3.17 5.37
CA LEU A 65 15.14 3.67 4.46
C LEU A 65 14.17 4.54 5.27
N THR A 66 14.04 5.81 4.94
CA THR A 66 13.03 6.69 5.54
C THR A 66 11.95 6.97 4.53
N ILE A 67 10.71 6.64 4.87
CA ILE A 67 9.52 6.91 4.06
C ILE A 67 8.76 8.05 4.70
N ALA A 68 8.32 9.02 3.91
CA ALA A 68 7.55 10.16 4.39
C ALA A 68 6.45 10.54 3.38
N GLY A 69 5.24 10.74 3.90
CA GLY A 69 4.10 11.27 3.14
C GLY A 69 3.05 11.86 4.08
N THR A 70 2.04 12.49 3.50
CA THR A 70 0.94 13.13 4.23
C THR A 70 -0.38 12.43 3.91
N LYS A 71 -1.10 12.01 4.96
CA LYS A 71 -2.44 11.42 4.83
C LYS A 71 -3.39 12.40 4.15
N GLY A 72 -4.34 11.87 3.37
CA GLY A 72 -5.25 12.66 2.54
C GLY A 72 -4.63 13.17 1.25
N GLN A 73 -3.34 12.92 1.01
CA GLN A 73 -2.61 13.20 -0.24
C GLN A 73 -1.75 11.99 -0.69
N PRO A 74 -2.32 10.77 -0.80
CA PRO A 74 -1.53 9.55 -0.98
C PRO A 74 -1.07 9.29 -2.43
N THR A 75 -1.29 10.23 -3.36
CA THR A 75 -0.99 10.04 -4.79
C THR A 75 0.49 9.78 -5.04
N SER A 76 1.36 10.40 -4.24
CA SER A 76 2.78 10.09 -4.21
C SER A 76 3.35 10.43 -2.83
N PHE A 77 4.40 9.71 -2.45
CA PHE A 77 5.12 9.93 -1.20
C PHE A 77 6.62 9.70 -1.42
N THR A 78 7.43 10.18 -0.49
CA THR A 78 8.89 10.26 -0.67
C THR A 78 9.60 9.16 0.09
N TYR A 79 10.77 8.76 -0.41
CA TYR A 79 11.72 7.94 0.34
C TYR A 79 13.13 8.51 0.26
N THR A 80 13.93 8.24 1.28
CA THR A 80 15.37 8.52 1.31
C THR A 80 16.13 7.33 1.86
N CYS A 81 17.32 7.08 1.32
CA CYS A 81 18.19 5.97 1.70
C CYS A 81 19.55 6.47 2.18
N THR A 82 19.97 6.02 3.37
CA THR A 82 21.30 6.30 3.92
C THR A 82 22.04 4.99 4.23
N GLY A 83 23.36 5.06 4.42
CA GLY A 83 24.19 3.88 4.70
C GLY A 83 24.15 2.81 3.60
N ARG A 84 23.86 3.22 2.35
CA ARG A 84 23.81 2.33 1.20
C ARG A 84 25.18 1.72 0.93
N PRO A 85 25.28 0.42 0.61
CA PRO A 85 26.52 -0.16 0.13
C PRO A 85 26.98 0.51 -1.18
N PRO A 86 28.29 0.44 -1.51
CA PRO A 86 28.80 0.84 -2.83
C PRO A 86 28.19 0.08 -4.02
N ARG A 87 27.43 -0.99 -3.76
CA ARG A 87 26.64 -1.77 -4.72
C ARG A 87 25.18 -1.74 -4.29
N SER A 88 24.43 -0.71 -4.67
CA SER A 88 23.06 -0.52 -4.18
C SER A 88 22.03 -0.57 -5.30
N VAL A 89 20.95 -1.33 -5.08
CA VAL A 89 19.71 -1.31 -5.87
C VAL A 89 18.75 -0.19 -5.46
N TRP A 90 19.15 0.64 -4.49
CA TRP A 90 18.37 1.77 -4.01
C TRP A 90 19.00 3.09 -4.48
N PRO A 91 18.23 3.97 -5.15
CA PRO A 91 18.59 5.37 -5.29
C PRO A 91 18.81 6.03 -3.92
N ALA A 92 19.48 7.19 -3.90
CA ALA A 92 19.68 7.93 -2.65
C ALA A 92 18.35 8.46 -2.07
N SER A 93 17.41 8.76 -2.95
CA SER A 93 16.08 9.26 -2.65
C SER A 93 15.22 9.15 -3.90
N GLY A 94 13.91 9.28 -3.73
CA GLY A 94 12.96 9.36 -4.82
C GLY A 94 11.52 9.44 -4.33
N THR A 95 10.60 9.15 -5.23
CA THR A 95 9.16 9.08 -4.94
C THR A 95 8.59 7.71 -5.22
N TRP A 96 7.57 7.34 -4.45
CA TRP A 96 6.75 6.15 -4.58
C TRP A 96 5.29 6.55 -4.82
N THR A 97 4.56 5.73 -5.56
CA THR A 97 3.11 5.77 -5.66
C THR A 97 2.55 4.39 -5.31
N PHE A 98 1.34 4.30 -4.76
CA PHE A 98 0.67 3.01 -4.66
C PHE A 98 0.29 2.50 -6.05
N GLY A 99 0.27 1.18 -6.24
CA GLY A 99 0.05 0.53 -7.53
C GLY A 99 1.33 0.04 -8.20
N ASP A 100 1.20 -0.52 -9.40
CA ASP A 100 2.30 -1.08 -10.21
C ASP A 100 2.64 -0.24 -11.46
N GLY A 101 1.92 0.87 -11.65
CA GLY A 101 2.09 1.78 -12.79
C GLY A 101 1.42 1.31 -14.09
N ASP A 102 0.74 0.18 -14.10
CA ASP A 102 -0.03 -0.27 -15.25
C ASP A 102 -1.44 0.36 -15.21
N PRO A 103 -1.83 1.21 -16.16
CA PRO A 103 -3.14 1.86 -16.16
C PRO A 103 -4.30 0.87 -16.40
N SER A 104 -4.00 -0.38 -16.78
CA SER A 104 -4.99 -1.45 -16.96
C SER A 104 -5.26 -2.27 -15.70
N THR A 105 -4.41 -2.15 -14.68
CA THR A 105 -4.60 -2.77 -13.36
C THR A 105 -5.13 -1.72 -12.38
N PRO A 106 -6.16 -2.02 -11.57
CA PRO A 106 -6.53 -1.14 -10.48
C PRO A 106 -5.38 -1.05 -9.47
N ASP A 107 -5.03 0.16 -9.03
CA ASP A 107 -4.06 0.35 -7.96
C ASP A 107 -4.45 -0.52 -6.75
N ASP A 108 -3.47 -1.26 -6.21
CA ASP A 108 -3.61 -1.99 -4.96
C ASP A 108 -2.69 -1.38 -3.88
N PRO A 109 -3.18 -0.36 -3.14
CA PRO A 109 -2.46 0.21 -2.03
C PRO A 109 -2.22 -0.74 -0.87
N ALA A 110 -2.70 -2.00 -0.89
CA ALA A 110 -2.40 -2.97 0.16
C ALA A 110 -1.07 -3.69 -0.07
N THR A 111 -0.62 -3.81 -1.33
CA THR A 111 0.49 -4.70 -1.68
C THR A 111 1.47 -4.16 -2.70
N GLN A 112 1.12 -3.14 -3.50
CA GLN A 112 1.95 -2.67 -4.60
C GLN A 112 2.38 -1.21 -4.44
N ILE A 113 3.66 -0.99 -4.71
CA ILE A 113 4.28 0.34 -4.79
C ILE A 113 5.08 0.42 -6.09
N LEU A 114 4.88 1.50 -6.84
CA LEU A 114 5.72 1.87 -7.97
C LEU A 114 6.73 2.91 -7.52
N ARG A 115 8.02 2.62 -7.74
CA ARG A 115 9.10 3.59 -7.55
C ARG A 115 9.28 4.42 -8.82
N ASP A 116 9.71 5.66 -8.64
CA ASP A 116 9.95 6.65 -9.69
C ASP A 116 10.92 6.23 -10.81
N ASP A 117 11.74 5.22 -10.58
CA ASP A 117 12.61 4.60 -11.58
C ASP A 117 11.95 3.43 -12.35
N GLY A 118 10.65 3.20 -12.15
CA GLY A 118 9.87 2.14 -12.78
C GLY A 118 9.92 0.80 -12.05
N ALA A 119 10.61 0.70 -10.90
CA ALA A 119 10.64 -0.55 -10.15
C ALA A 119 9.28 -0.80 -9.46
N GLN A 120 8.66 -1.93 -9.80
CA GLN A 120 7.47 -2.45 -9.12
C GLN A 120 7.89 -3.21 -7.87
N ILE A 121 7.36 -2.79 -6.72
CA ILE A 121 7.69 -3.31 -5.40
C ILE A 121 6.43 -3.91 -4.78
N THR A 122 6.46 -5.22 -4.58
CA THR A 122 5.49 -5.88 -3.70
C THR A 122 5.92 -5.67 -2.25
N TYR A 123 4.99 -5.28 -1.39
CA TYR A 123 5.29 -5.08 0.02
C TYR A 123 4.25 -5.71 0.95
N THR A 124 4.69 -5.96 2.19
CA THR A 124 3.82 -6.30 3.31
C THR A 124 4.29 -5.50 4.52
N VAL A 125 3.37 -4.80 5.18
CA VAL A 125 3.63 -4.14 6.46
C VAL A 125 2.72 -4.71 7.53
N ASP A 126 3.31 -5.28 8.58
CA ASP A 126 2.54 -5.84 9.70
C ASP A 126 2.33 -4.76 10.78
N PRO A 127 1.08 -4.36 11.07
CA PRO A 127 0.80 -3.37 12.10
C PRO A 127 1.17 -3.84 13.53
N ALA A 128 1.23 -5.15 13.78
CA ALA A 128 1.53 -5.70 15.11
C ALA A 128 3.03 -5.80 15.39
N SER A 129 3.80 -6.38 14.46
CA SER A 129 5.26 -6.49 14.61
C SER A 129 6.02 -5.26 14.11
N ALA A 130 5.34 -4.37 13.38
CA ALA A 130 5.93 -3.23 12.67
C ALA A 130 7.06 -3.67 11.72
N ASN A 131 7.00 -4.88 11.16
CA ASN A 131 7.94 -5.35 10.15
C ASN A 131 7.47 -4.94 8.75
N LEU A 132 8.41 -4.55 7.89
CA LEU A 132 8.16 -4.23 6.49
C LEU A 132 8.98 -5.17 5.62
N GLN A 133 8.31 -5.95 4.78
CA GLN A 133 8.96 -6.73 3.73
C GLN A 133 8.78 -6.00 2.40
N LEU A 134 9.88 -5.85 1.63
CA LEU A 134 9.88 -5.31 0.27
C LEU A 134 10.47 -6.36 -0.68
N ARG A 135 9.80 -6.60 -1.82
CA ARG A 135 10.20 -7.58 -2.83
C ARG A 135 10.10 -6.98 -4.22
N PHE A 136 11.18 -7.06 -4.98
CA PHE A 136 11.23 -6.56 -6.36
C PHE A 136 12.33 -7.24 -7.15
N THR A 137 12.24 -7.18 -8.48
CA THR A 137 13.33 -7.59 -9.37
C THR A 137 14.05 -6.36 -9.87
N PHE A 138 15.37 -6.36 -9.77
CA PHE A 138 16.20 -5.30 -10.33
C PHE A 138 16.92 -5.80 -11.59
N SER A 139 16.98 -4.98 -12.63
CA SER A 139 17.75 -5.21 -13.85
C SER A 139 18.73 -4.05 -14.06
N GLY A 140 19.98 -4.25 -13.65
CA GLY A 140 21.02 -3.22 -13.80
C GLY A 140 22.29 -3.48 -13.01
N ALA A 141 23.26 -2.57 -13.18
CA ALA A 141 24.53 -2.58 -12.45
C ALA A 141 24.45 -1.93 -11.06
N GLY A 142 23.31 -1.32 -10.72
CA GLY A 142 23.11 -0.62 -9.44
C GLY A 142 23.53 0.85 -9.52
N TYR A 143 23.10 1.62 -8.52
CA TYR A 143 23.14 3.08 -8.55
C TYR A 143 24.47 3.69 -8.08
N THR A 144 25.48 2.87 -7.76
CA THR A 144 26.74 3.33 -7.16
C THR A 144 28.03 2.78 -7.81
N ARG A 145 28.06 1.61 -8.50
CA ARG A 145 29.20 1.06 -9.30
C ARG A 145 28.77 -0.01 -10.33
N VAL A 146 29.60 -0.29 -11.35
CA VAL A 146 29.31 -1.05 -12.61
C VAL A 146 29.22 -2.60 -12.55
N ASN A 147 28.95 -3.23 -11.40
CA ASN A 147 28.81 -4.71 -11.34
C ASN A 147 27.34 -5.13 -11.23
N ASN A 148 26.97 -6.22 -11.91
CA ASN A 148 25.58 -6.69 -11.98
C ASN A 148 25.00 -7.00 -10.57
N VAL A 149 24.01 -6.22 -10.14
CA VAL A 149 23.20 -6.46 -8.92
C VAL A 149 21.77 -6.88 -9.29
N SER A 150 21.60 -7.35 -10.52
CA SER A 150 20.32 -7.82 -11.02
C SER A 150 19.90 -9.10 -10.31
N GLY A 151 18.59 -9.25 -10.19
CA GLY A 151 17.98 -10.42 -9.56
C GLY A 151 16.79 -10.02 -8.71
N ALA A 152 16.19 -11.05 -8.12
CA ALA A 152 15.11 -10.90 -7.16
C ALA A 152 15.69 -10.51 -5.79
N TRP A 153 15.25 -9.37 -5.28
CA TRP A 153 15.62 -8.85 -3.97
C TRP A 153 14.45 -8.99 -2.99
N THR A 154 14.78 -9.41 -1.78
CA THR A 154 13.88 -9.35 -0.62
C THR A 154 14.57 -8.56 0.48
N PHE A 155 13.91 -7.53 1.01
CA PHE A 155 14.36 -6.78 2.17
C PHE A 155 13.35 -6.96 3.29
N ASP A 156 13.77 -7.58 4.39
CA ASP A 156 13.01 -7.58 5.63
C ASP A 156 13.55 -6.47 6.53
N LEU A 157 12.68 -5.52 6.83
CA LEU A 157 13.00 -4.30 7.55
C LEU A 157 12.21 -4.22 8.84
N ILE A 158 12.83 -3.59 9.83
CA ILE A 158 12.23 -3.30 11.14
C ILE A 158 12.35 -1.81 11.44
N PRO A 159 11.58 -1.27 12.39
CA PRO A 159 11.70 0.13 12.75
C PRO A 159 13.11 0.43 13.25
N ASN A 160 13.70 1.53 12.81
CA ASN A 160 15.08 1.89 13.16
C ASN A 160 15.24 2.28 14.63
#